data_AF-A0A1I3ZJE2-F1
#
_entry.id   AF-A0A1I3ZJE2-F1
#
_cell.length_a   1.000
_cell.length_b   1.000
_cell.length_c   1.000
_cell.angle_alpha   90.00
_cell.angle_beta   90.00
_cell.angle_gamma   90.00
#
_symmetry.space_group_name_H-M   'P 1'
#
loop_
_entity.id
_entity.type
_entity.pdbx_description
1 polymer ?
#
loop_
_entity_poly.entity_id
_entity_poly.type
_entity_poly.pdbx_seq_one_letter_code
_entity_poly.pdbx_strand_id
1 'polypeptide(L)'
;MNPILVSVSLLVCSNIFMTFAWYAHLKELNNKPWIIAALISWGIALFEYLLQVPANRIGYTVLSVGQLKILQEVITLMVFIPFSVFYLKEPLKLDYL
;
A
#
# COMPACT_ATOMS: atom_id res chain seq x y z
N MET A 1 9.17 10.61 -20.59
CA MET A 1 9.16 9.56 -19.54
C MET A 1 8.03 8.59 -19.86
N ASN A 2 8.19 7.29 -19.64
CA ASN A 2 7.12 6.32 -19.88
C ASN A 2 6.05 6.46 -18.77
N PRO A 3 4.81 6.87 -19.08
CA PRO A 3 3.77 7.12 -18.08
C PRO A 3 3.46 5.90 -17.21
N ILE A 4 3.55 4.70 -17.79
CA ILE A 4 3.28 3.43 -17.09
C ILE A 4 4.34 3.20 -16.00
N LEU A 5 5.63 3.37 -16.33
CA LEU A 5 6.71 3.18 -15.35
C LEU A 5 6.59 4.17 -14.19
N VAL A 6 6.29 5.45 -14.48
CA VAL A 6 6.08 6.47 -13.44
C VAL A 6 4.90 6.11 -12.55
N SER A 7 3.78 5.70 -13.14
CA SER A 7 2.60 5.27 -12.39
C SER A 7 2.91 4.06 -11.49
N VAL A 8 3.59 3.03 -12.03
CA VAL A 8 3.94 1.83 -11.26
C VAL A 8 4.85 2.18 -10.08
N SER A 9 5.91 2.96 -10.30
CA SER A 9 6.82 3.36 -9.23
C SER A 9 6.10 4.12 -8.11
N LEU A 10 5.26 5.09 -8.48
CA LEU A 10 4.49 5.85 -7.49
C LEU A 10 3.47 4.98 -6.75
N LEU A 11 2.78 4.07 -7.45
CA LEU A 11 1.83 3.14 -6.82
C LEU A 11 2.52 2.17 -5.87
N VAL A 12 3.73 1.69 -6.20
CA VAL A 12 4.51 0.85 -5.28
C VAL A 12 4.89 1.64 -4.03
N CYS A 13 5.43 2.85 -4.17
CA CYS A 13 5.77 3.70 -3.03
C CYS A 13 4.53 4.02 -2.17
N SER A 14 3.41 4.37 -2.81
CA SER A 14 2.13 4.59 -2.15
C SER A 14 1.68 3.37 -1.36
N ASN A 15 1.76 2.18 -1.95
CA ASN A 15 1.31 0.93 -1.32
C ASN A 15 2.17 0.55 -0.11
N ILE A 16 3.44 0.92 -0.08
CA ILE A 16 4.27 0.77 1.13
C ILE A 16 3.66 1.61 2.26
N PHE A 17 3.37 2.89 2.03
CA PHE A 17 2.72 3.73 3.06
C PHE A 17 1.36 3.16 3.48
N MET A 18 0.53 2.71 2.53
CA MET A 18 -0.75 2.05 2.83
C MET A 18 -0.57 0.84 3.75
N THR A 19 0.36 -0.05 3.42
CA THR A 19 0.63 -1.27 4.21
C THR A 19 1.06 -0.93 5.64
N PHE A 20 1.93 0.08 5.81
CA PHE A 20 2.31 0.55 7.15
C PHE A 20 1.14 1.19 7.89
N ALA A 21 0.34 2.04 7.22
CA ALA A 21 -0.83 2.68 7.81
C ALA A 21 -1.84 1.65 8.34
N TRP A 22 -2.04 0.55 7.61
CA TRP A 22 -3.03 -0.47 7.94
C TRP A 22 -2.56 -1.49 8.97
N TYR A 23 -1.27 -1.86 8.95
CA TYR A 23 -0.81 -3.03 9.70
C TYR A 23 0.31 -2.75 10.71
N ALA A 24 1.10 -1.69 10.55
CA ALA A 24 2.24 -1.47 11.45
C ALA A 24 1.81 -1.22 12.90
N HIS A 25 0.66 -0.59 13.09
CA HIS A 25 0.10 -0.33 14.42
C HIS A 25 -0.26 -1.63 15.18
N LEU A 26 -0.52 -2.74 14.49
CA LEU A 26 -0.78 -4.04 15.13
C LEU A 26 0.46 -4.58 15.85
N LYS A 27 1.65 -4.22 15.38
CA LYS A 27 2.92 -4.61 16.00
C LYS A 27 3.40 -3.56 17.01
N GLU A 28 3.43 -2.29 16.60
CA GLU A 28 4.09 -1.23 17.37
C GLU A 28 3.17 -0.55 18.40
N LEU A 29 1.85 -0.58 18.17
CA LEU A 29 0.86 0.16 18.96
C LEU A 29 -0.23 -0.75 19.54
N ASN A 30 -0.01 -2.06 19.61
CA ASN A 30 -1.00 -3.03 20.08
C ASN A 30 -1.52 -2.73 21.51
N ASN A 31 -0.65 -2.18 22.37
CA ASN A 31 -0.98 -1.83 23.75
C ASN A 31 -1.47 -0.38 23.91
N LYS A 32 -1.65 0.37 22.81
CA LYS A 32 -2.09 1.78 22.84
C LYS A 32 -3.59 1.89 22.58
N PRO A 33 -4.25 2.94 23.10
CA PRO A 33 -5.63 3.27 22.74
C PRO A 33 -5.81 3.33 21.22
N TRP A 34 -6.88 2.74 20.72
CA TRP A 34 -7.18 2.66 19.28
C TRP A 34 -7.16 4.03 18.59
N ILE A 35 -7.55 5.10 19.29
CA ILE A 35 -7.56 6.48 18.77
C ILE A 35 -6.15 6.93 18.38
N ILE A 36 -5.13 6.58 19.17
CA ILE A 36 -3.74 6.96 18.89
C ILE A 36 -3.24 6.21 17.66
N ALA A 37 -3.55 4.91 17.55
CA ALA A 37 -3.26 4.13 16.36
C ALA A 37 -3.93 4.73 15.12
N ALA A 38 -5.21 5.07 15.20
CA ALA A 38 -5.97 5.67 14.10
C ALA A 38 -5.38 7.01 13.63
N LEU A 39 -5.02 7.91 14.56
CA LEU A 39 -4.43 9.21 14.21
C LEU A 39 -3.07 9.07 13.53
N ILE A 40 -2.22 8.15 14.01
CA ILE A 40 -0.92 7.88 13.39
C ILE A 40 -1.12 7.26 12.00
N SER A 41 -2.02 6.27 11.88
CA SER A 41 -2.37 5.64 10.60
C SER A 41 -2.89 6.65 9.58
N TRP A 42 -3.73 7.61 9.99
CA TRP A 42 -4.18 8.70 9.11
C TRP A 42 -3.04 9.62 8.68
N GLY A 43 -2.09 9.92 9.57
CA GLY A 43 -0.88 10.66 9.23
C GLY A 43 -0.06 9.97 8.14
N ILE A 44 0.07 8.64 8.21
CA ILE A 44 0.77 7.83 7.20
C ILE A 44 -0.03 7.77 5.89
N ALA A 45 -1.35 7.55 5.98
CA ALA A 45 -2.24 7.48 4.81
C ALA A 45 -2.24 8.79 4.01
N LEU A 46 -1.99 9.94 4.63
CA LEU A 46 -1.82 11.19 3.89
C LEU A 46 -0.69 11.09 2.86
N PHE A 47 0.46 10.49 3.20
CA PHE A 47 1.59 10.31 2.27
C PHE A 47 1.28 9.28 1.17
N GLU A 48 0.54 8.22 1.49
CA GLU A 48 -0.01 7.31 0.49
C GLU A 48 -0.79 8.12 -0.56
N TYR A 49 -1.79 8.91 -0.14
CA TYR A 49 -2.63 9.68 -1.06
C TYR A 49 -1.86 10.68 -1.92
N LEU A 50 -0.83 11.33 -1.35
CA LEU A 50 0.03 12.25 -2.10
C LEU A 50 0.74 11.58 -3.29
N LEU A 51 1.00 10.26 -3.23
CA LEU A 51 1.59 9.49 -4.31
C LEU A 51 0.54 8.79 -5.17
N GLN A 52 -0.51 8.23 -4.54
CA GLN A 52 -1.60 7.50 -5.18
C GLN A 52 -2.35 8.35 -6.22
N VAL A 53 -2.72 9.58 -5.86
CA VAL A 53 -3.52 10.47 -6.71
C VAL A 53 -2.79 10.85 -8.01
N PRO A 54 -1.54 11.36 -8.00
CA PRO A 54 -0.83 11.65 -9.23
C PRO A 54 -0.51 10.38 -10.03
N ALA A 55 -0.21 9.26 -9.38
CA ALA A 55 0.03 8.00 -10.07
C ALA A 55 -1.17 7.56 -10.91
N ASN A 56 -2.36 7.54 -10.31
CA ASN A 56 -3.59 7.18 -11.02
C ASN A 56 -3.92 8.15 -12.14
N ARG A 57 -3.72 9.46 -11.93
CA ARG A 57 -3.94 10.45 -12.99
C ARG A 57 -3.00 10.24 -14.19
N ILE A 58 -1.73 9.95 -13.93
CA ILE A 58 -0.74 9.67 -14.98
C ILE A 58 -1.09 8.35 -15.67
N GLY A 59 -1.32 7.28 -14.92
CA GLY A 59 -1.65 5.97 -15.48
C GLY A 59 -2.95 5.98 -16.29
N TYR A 60 -3.95 6.77 -15.91
CA TYR A 60 -5.23 6.87 -16.61
C TYR A 60 -5.13 7.52 -18.01
N THR A 61 -4.01 8.16 -18.32
CA THR A 61 -3.75 8.67 -19.69
C THR A 61 -3.51 7.55 -20.71
N VAL A 62 -3.14 6.35 -20.24
CA VAL A 62 -2.71 5.21 -21.08
C VAL A 62 -3.38 3.88 -20.73
N LEU A 63 -3.92 3.74 -19.51
CA LEU A 63 -4.59 2.55 -19.01
C LEU A 63 -6.07 2.84 -18.75
N SER A 64 -6.93 1.84 -18.95
CA SER A 64 -8.32 1.90 -18.48
C SER A 64 -8.40 1.84 -16.95
N VAL A 65 -9.52 2.29 -16.37
CA VAL A 65 -9.75 2.21 -14.91
C VAL A 65 -9.63 0.77 -14.42
N GLY A 66 -10.14 -0.20 -15.19
CA GLY A 66 -10.05 -1.62 -14.85
C GLY A 66 -8.60 -2.12 -14.81
N GLN A 67 -7.79 -1.74 -15.80
CA GLN A 67 -6.36 -2.08 -15.82
C GLN A 67 -5.61 -1.46 -14.65
N LEU A 68 -5.90 -0.20 -14.30
CA LEU A 68 -5.32 0.47 -13.14
C LEU A 68 -5.66 -0.24 -11.83
N LYS A 69 -6.92 -0.70 -11.67
CA LYS A 69 -7.33 -1.42 -10.47
C LYS A 69 -6.60 -2.76 -10.36
N ILE A 70 -6.56 -3.55 -11.43
CA ILE A 70 -5.83 -4.82 -11.45
C ILE A 70 -4.34 -4.59 -11.13
N LEU A 71 -3.72 -3.58 -11.72
CA LEU A 71 -2.33 -3.23 -11.43
C LEU A 71 -2.11 -2.94 -9.94
N GLN A 72 -3.02 -2.19 -9.31
CA GLN A 72 -2.95 -1.91 -7.88
C GLN A 72 -3.12 -3.17 -7.02
N GLU A 73 -4.00 -4.10 -7.38
CA GLU A 73 -4.16 -5.38 -6.66
C GLU A 73 -2.87 -6.21 -6.71
N VAL A 74 -2.25 -6.31 -7.88
CA VAL A 74 -0.97 -7.02 -8.04
C VAL A 74 0.11 -6.34 -7.20
N ILE A 75 0.22 -5.02 -7.24
CA ILE A 75 1.16 -4.26 -6.40
C ILE A 75 0.88 -4.50 -4.91
N THR A 76 -0.38 -4.47 -4.51
CA THR A 76 -0.80 -4.68 -3.12
C THR A 76 -0.34 -6.04 -2.61
N LEU A 77 -0.60 -7.11 -3.36
CA LEU A 77 -0.13 -8.44 -2.98
C LEU A 77 1.39 -8.54 -2.97
N MET A 78 2.06 -7.98 -3.98
CA MET A 78 3.53 -8.01 -4.08
C MET A 78 4.23 -7.27 -2.94
N VAL A 79 3.66 -6.18 -2.42
CA VAL A 79 4.21 -5.41 -1.30
C VAL A 79 3.81 -6.02 0.04
N PHE A 80 2.56 -6.49 0.16
CA PHE A 80 2.04 -7.06 1.40
C PHE A 80 2.72 -8.37 1.80
N ILE A 81 3.01 -9.26 0.85
CA ILE A 81 3.64 -10.56 1.14
C ILE A 81 5.00 -10.40 1.85
N PRO A 82 5.99 -9.64 1.31
CA PRO A 82 7.24 -9.36 2.01
C PRO A 82 7.02 -8.63 3.34
N PHE A 83 6.09 -7.68 3.41
CA PHE A 83 5.79 -6.97 4.66
C PHE A 83 5.31 -7.94 5.75
N SER A 84 4.37 -8.84 5.43
CA SER A 84 3.85 -9.83 6.37
C SER A 84 4.97 -10.74 6.91
N VAL A 85 5.83 -11.24 6.02
CA VAL A 85 6.93 -12.16 6.39
C VAL A 85 8.03 -11.46 7.18
N PHE A 86 8.53 -10.33 6.70
CA PHE A 86 9.72 -9.70 7.26
C PHE A 86 9.38 -8.72 8.39
N TYR A 87 8.30 -7.97 8.28
CA TYR A 87 7.92 -6.96 9.26
C TYR A 87 7.05 -7.54 10.38
N LEU A 88 5.93 -8.21 10.04
CA LEU A 88 5.04 -8.81 11.05
C LEU A 88 5.54 -10.15 11.58
N LYS A 89 6.46 -10.81 10.88
CA LYS A 89 6.96 -12.17 11.20
C LYS A 89 5.85 -13.22 11.21
N GLU A 90 4.80 -13.00 10.43
CA GLU A 90 3.74 -13.97 10.21
C GLU A 90 4.21 -15.00 9.16
N PRO A 91 4.12 -16.31 9.44
CA PRO A 91 4.51 -17.33 8.46
C PRO A 91 3.56 -17.30 7.26
N LEU A 92 4.11 -17.42 6.04
CA LEU A 92 3.30 -17.65 4.85
C LEU A 92 2.58 -18.98 4.99
N LYS A 93 1.27 -18.91 5.25
CA LYS A 93 0.38 -20.06 5.20
C LYS A 93 -0.18 -20.18 3.78
N LEU A 94 -0.26 -21.41 3.26
CA LEU A 94 -0.88 -21.67 1.96
C LEU A 94 -2.42 -21.59 2.02
N ASP A 95 -3.00 -21.30 3.18
CA ASP A 95 -4.45 -21.13 3.37
C ASP A 95 -5.05 -19.95 2.57
N TYR A 96 -4.19 -19.13 1.95
CA TYR A 96 -4.57 -17.96 1.13
C TYR A 96 -4.58 -18.25 -0.39
N LEU A 97 -4.35 -19.50 -0.81
CA LEU A 97 -4.20 -19.93 -2.22
C LEU A 97 -5.37 -20.81 -2.68
#